data_AF-A0A968PF72-F1
#
_entry.id   AF-A0A968PF72-F1
#
_cell.length_a   1.000
_cell.length_b   1.000
_cell.length_c   1.000
_cell.angle_alpha   90.00
_cell.angle_beta   90.00
_cell.angle_gamma   90.00
#
_symmetry.space_group_name_H-M   'P 1'
#
loop_
_entity.id
_entity.type
_entity.pdbx_description
1 polymer ?
#
loop_
_entity_poly.entity_id
_entity_poly.type
_entity_poly.pdbx_seq_one_letter_code
_entity_poly.pdbx_strand_id
1 'polypeptide(L)' 'MAGNVLEWLATPWNEQSQIELQRDFTTTTGVSLSGSTYWLEKDGLRCGARIGDFPYRRNVIQGFRVVRAHRAPCSHTY' A
#
# COMPACT_ATOMS: atom_id res chain seq x y z
N MET A 1 9.52 -5.11 -0.05
CA MET A 1 10.63 -5.18 -1.01
C MET A 1 11.31 -3.82 -1.02
N ALA A 2 12.64 -3.78 -1.15
CA ALA A 2 13.37 -2.53 -1.26
C ALA A 2 13.84 -2.35 -2.71
N GLY A 3 13.51 -1.22 -3.32
CA GLY A 3 14.08 -0.77 -4.58
C GLY A 3 13.08 -0.09 -5.52
N ASN A 4 13.48 1.07 -6.03
CA ASN A 4 12.97 1.80 -7.20
C ASN A 4 11.74 2.70 -7.02
N VAL A 5 10.64 2.23 -6.44
CA VAL A 5 9.39 3.02 -6.35
C VAL A 5 8.67 2.84 -5.03
N LEU A 6 7.88 3.85 -4.65
CA LEU A 6 6.89 3.73 -3.60
C LEU A 6 5.63 3.04 -4.14
N GLU A 7 5.19 1.97 -3.51
CA GLU A 7 4.05 1.16 -3.96
C GLU A 7 2.77 1.55 -3.23
N TRP A 8 1.72 1.87 -3.97
CA TRP A 8 0.38 2.13 -3.42
C TRP A 8 -0.17 0.93 -2.65
N LEU A 9 -0.65 1.18 -1.43
CA LEU A 9 -1.42 0.24 -0.63
C LEU A 9 -2.90 0.64 -0.58
N ALA A 10 -3.77 -0.36 -0.47
CA ALA A 10 -5.18 -0.17 -0.16
C ALA A 10 -5.42 0.08 1.34
N THR A 11 -4.48 0.72 2.05
CA THR A 11 -4.62 1.03 3.47
C THR A 11 -4.62 2.54 3.65
N PRO A 12 -5.61 3.13 4.35
CA PRO A 12 -5.57 4.55 4.66
C PRO A 12 -4.32 4.91 5.47
N TRP A 13 -3.76 6.11 5.28
CA TRP A 13 -2.55 6.53 6.00
C TRP A 13 -2.80 6.69 7.50
N ASN A 14 -3.93 7.29 7.87
CA ASN A 14 -4.25 7.62 9.27
C ASN A 14 -4.96 6.49 10.04
N GLU A 15 -5.26 5.36 9.39
CA GLU A 15 -6.10 4.30 9.96
C GLU A 15 -5.41 2.94 9.82
N GLN A 16 -4.22 2.83 10.41
CA GLN A 16 -3.41 1.61 10.39
C GLN A 16 -4.10 0.40 11.05
N SER A 17 -5.19 0.63 11.78
CA SER A 17 -5.98 -0.35 12.53
C SER A 17 -7.36 -0.66 11.93
N GLN A 18 -7.68 -0.17 10.73
CA GLN A 18 -8.95 -0.53 10.11
C GLN A 18 -8.98 -1.99 9.66
N ILE A 19 -9.89 -2.75 10.28
CA ILE A 19 -10.18 -4.15 9.99
C ILE A 19 -11.13 -4.28 8.79
N GLU A 20 -11.92 -3.23 8.52
CA GLU A 20 -12.90 -3.23 7.44
C GLU A 20 -12.28 -2.81 6.09
N LEU A 21 -12.67 -3.54 5.06
CA LEU A 21 -12.20 -3.36 3.70
C LEU A 21 -12.89 -2.14 3.08
N GLN A 22 -12.20 -1.00 3.03
CA GLN A 22 -12.72 0.18 2.30
C GLN A 22 -12.59 -0.04 0.79
N ARG A 23 -13.73 0.06 0.09
CA ARG A 23 -13.83 -0.21 -1.35
C ARG A 23 -13.33 0.96 -2.19
N ASP A 24 -13.50 2.19 -1.69
CA ASP A 24 -13.16 3.42 -2.39
C ASP A 24 -12.49 4.42 -1.43
N PHE A 25 -11.29 4.87 -1.77
CA PHE A 25 -10.66 6.01 -1.10
C PHE A 25 -11.17 7.29 -1.77
N THR A 26 -11.83 8.16 -1.01
CA THR A 26 -12.13 9.52 -1.50
C THR A 26 -10.82 10.28 -1.72
N THR A 27 -10.81 11.23 -2.66
CA THR A 27 -9.60 12.02 -3.00
C THR A 27 -9.02 12.79 -1.81
N THR A 28 -9.80 12.97 -0.75
CA THR A 28 -9.40 13.64 0.49
C THR A 28 -8.67 12.73 1.48
N THR A 29 -8.69 11.41 1.27
CA THR A 29 -8.10 10.44 2.20
C THR A 29 -6.72 10.04 1.71
N GLY A 30 -5.70 10.34 2.51
CA GLY A 30 -4.35 9.87 2.25
C GLY A 30 -4.28 8.35 2.36
N VAL A 31 -3.52 7.71 1.49
CA VAL A 31 -3.29 6.27 1.51
C VAL A 31 -1.82 5.98 1.81
N SER A 32 -1.57 4.79 2.32
CA SER A 32 -0.24 4.33 2.64
C SER A 32 0.52 3.94 1.37
N LEU A 33 1.78 4.34 1.31
CA LEU A 33 2.76 3.86 0.35
C LEU A 33 3.75 2.97 1.09
N SER A 34 4.19 1.87 0.47
CA SER A 34 5.23 0.99 1.01
C SER A 34 6.36 0.77 0.02
N GLY A 35 7.55 0.45 0.51
CA GLY A 35 8.70 0.15 -0.34
C GLY A 35 9.83 1.13 -0.13
N SER A 36 10.62 1.35 -1.17
CA SER A 36 11.71 2.31 -1.13
C SER A 36 11.99 2.99 -2.46
N THR A 37 12.58 4.16 -2.38
CA THR A 37 12.90 5.03 -3.52
C THR A 37 14.28 5.64 -3.32
N TYR A 38 14.89 6.13 -4.40
CA TYR A 38 16.30 6.56 -4.42
C TYR A 38 16.62 7.72 -3.49
N TRP A 39 15.61 8.51 -3.09
CA TRP A 39 15.77 9.65 -2.18
C TRP A 39 15.53 9.29 -0.70
N LEU A 40 15.15 8.05 -0.39
CA LEU A 40 15.08 7.60 1.00
C LEU A 40 16.48 7.26 1.51
N GLU A 41 16.84 7.86 2.65
CA GLU A 41 18.09 7.55 3.35
C GLU A 41 18.10 6.09 3.83
N LYS A 42 19.30 5.53 3.99
CA LYS A 42 19.50 4.13 4.39
C LYS A 42 18.75 3.77 5.67
N ASP A 43 18.66 4.70 6.62
CA ASP A 43 17.99 4.50 7.90
C ASP A 43 16.45 4.46 7.76
N GLY A 44 15.91 4.98 6.66
CA GLY A 44 14.51 4.87 6.29
C GLY A 44 14.14 3.54 5.63
N LEU A 45 15.13 2.76 5.20
CA LEU A 45 14.92 1.49 4.47
C LEU A 45 14.71 0.33 5.45
N ARG A 46 13.47 0.17 5.92
CA ARG A 46 13.09 -0.92 6.82
C ARG A 46 11.87 -1.68 6.32
N CYS A 47 11.81 -2.98 6.63
CA CYS A 47 10.63 -3.78 6.35
C CYS A 47 9.42 -3.19 7.08
N GLY A 48 8.38 -2.85 6.32
CA GLY A 48 7.18 -2.20 6.87
C GLY A 48 7.29 -0.68 7.00
N ALA A 49 8.34 -0.03 6.48
CA ALA A 49 8.34 1.41 6.30
C ALA A 49 7.13 1.83 5.46
N ARG A 50 6.39 2.83 5.94
CA ARG A 50 5.24 3.41 5.26
C ARG A 50 5.36 4.92 5.26
N ILE A 51 4.90 5.54 4.18
CA ILE A 51 4.66 6.98 4.13
C ILE A 51 3.23 7.23 3.65
N GLY A 52 2.67 8.39 3.96
CA GLY A 52 1.36 8.79 3.48
C GLY A 52 1.46 9.66 2.25
N ASP A 53 0.57 9.44 1.28
CA ASP A 53 0.35 10.41 0.21
C ASP A 53 -1.11 10.42 -0.25
N PHE A 54 -1.50 11.48 -0.96
CA PHE A 54 -2.83 11.58 -1.51
C PHE A 54 -2.94 10.90 -2.88
N PRO A 55 -4.02 10.15 -3.16
CA PRO A 55 -4.18 9.39 -4.41
C PRO A 55 -4.10 10.23 -5.70
N TYR A 56 -4.35 11.54 -5.62
CA TYR A 56 -4.31 12.47 -6.75
C TYR A 56 -2.90 13.02 -7.04
N ARG A 57 -1.93 12.86 -6.14
CA ARG A 57 -0.56 13.31 -6.35
C ARG A 57 0.18 12.34 -7.29
N ARG A 58 0.99 12.92 -8.17
CA ARG A 58 1.72 12.21 -9.26
C ARG A 58 3.19 12.63 -9.36
N ASN A 59 3.62 13.54 -8.49
CA ASN A 59 4.96 14.16 -8.48
C ASN A 59 5.99 13.34 -7.70
N VAL A 60 5.68 12.08 -7.37
CA VAL A 60 6.54 11.18 -6.61
C VAL A 60 6.73 9.92 -7.45
N ILE A 61 7.92 9.30 -7.39
CA ILE A 61 8.17 8.01 -8.04
C ILE A 61 7.34 6.94 -7.33
N GLN A 62 6.17 6.66 -7.89
CA GLN A 62 5.15 5.77 -7.36
C GLN A 62 4.78 4.69 -8.37
N GLY A 63 4.41 3.52 -7.87
CA GLY A 63 3.91 2.40 -8.65
C GLY A 63 2.86 1.60 -7.88
N PHE A 64 2.44 0.48 -8.44
CA PHE A 64 1.52 -0.44 -7.78
C PHE A 64 1.93 -1.88 -8.02
N ARG A 65 1.56 -2.75 -7.08
CA ARG A 65 1.63 -4.20 -7.26
C ARG A 65 0.23 -4.77 -7.15
N VAL A 66 -0.14 -5.60 -8.11
CA VAL A 66 -1.40 -6.34 -8.06
C VAL A 66 -1.22 -7.54 -7.14
N VAL A 67 -2.10 -7.67 -6.15
CA VAL A 67 -2.18 -8.84 -5.28
C VAL A 67 -3.55 -9.49 -5.50
N ARG A 68 -3.58 -10.81 -5.61
CA ARG A 68 -4.81 -11.58 -5.76
C ARG A 68 -4.92 -12.56 -4.61
N ALA A 69 -6.07 -12.57 -3.94
CA ALA A 69 -6.37 -13.60 -2.95
C ALA A 69 -6.39 -14.98 -3.61
N HIS A 70 -5.73 -15.95 -3.01
CA HIS A 70 -5.85 -17.34 -3.41
C HIS A 70 -7.25 -17.81 -3.02
N ARG A 71 -8.11 -18.14 -4.00
CA ARG A 71 -9.40 -18.77 -3.69
C ARG A 71 -9.09 -20.19 -3.20
N ALA A 72 -9.40 -20.49 -1.95
CA ALA A 72 -9.42 -21.88 -1.52
C ALA A 72 -10.52 -22.62 -2.30
N PRO A 73 -10.30 -23.85 -2.80
CA PRO A 73 -11.39 -24.64 -3.32
C PRO A 73 -12.40 -24.86 -2.18
N CYS A 74 -13.67 -24.50 -2.41
CA CYS A 74 -14.75 -24.82 -1.49
C CYS A 74 -14.74 -26.33 -1.26
N SER A 75 -14.33 -26.76 -0.08
CA SER A 75 -14.45 -28.16 0.33
C SER A 75 -15.92 -28.42 0.57
N HIS A 76 -16.64 -28.86 -0.47
CA HIS A 76 -17.95 -29.45 -0.30
C HIS A 76 -17.73 -30.81 0.40
N THR A 77 -17.75 -30.79 1.72
CA THR A 77 -18.05 -32.00 2.51
C THR A 77 -19.51 -32.35 2.24
N TYR A 78 -19.71 -33.44 1.51
CA TYR A 78 -20.97 -34.16 1.41
C TYR A 78 -21.21 -35.00 2.67
#